data_AF-A0A2E6ZE83-F1
#
_entry.id   AF-A0A2E6ZE83-F1
#
_cell.length_a   1.000
_cell.length_b   1.000
_cell.length_c   1.000
_cell.angle_alpha   90.00
_cell.angle_beta   90.00
_cell.angle_gamma   90.00
#
_symmetry.space_group_name_H-M   'P 1'
#
loop_
_entity.id
_entity.type
_entity.pdbx_description
1 polymer ?
#
loop_
_entity_poly.entity_id
_entity_poly.type
_entity_poly.pdbx_seq_one_letter_code
_entity_poly.pdbx_strand_id
1 'polypeptide(L)'
;MENSDRNSSDSIIDDGLPLATTAGSVATIDSAPSVRFSMVAKVIGRLGSQIGFTVPGFRSPPRSGEIDRTLRKDRSGSIVAVRIKDRQFEAVIADMIEGVVVCNGLSTERSGEIRNLLWRAAMQVGKDVAPEFRHRSTVVVHRLPVGDSAEAA
;
A
#
# COMPACT_ATOMS: atom_id res chain seq x y z
N MET A 1 -49.79 -32.55 47.34
CA MET A 1 -48.33 -32.43 47.49
C MET A 1 -47.94 -31.17 46.74
N GLU A 2 -47.79 -30.11 47.52
CA GLU A 2 -47.59 -28.73 47.12
C GLU A 2 -46.24 -28.31 47.70
N ASN A 3 -45.41 -27.66 46.87
CA ASN A 3 -44.33 -26.70 47.18
C ASN A 3 -43.31 -26.71 46.03
N SER A 4 -43.18 -25.62 45.28
CA SER A 4 -42.45 -24.38 45.63
C SER A 4 -40.94 -24.57 45.61
N ASP A 5 -40.33 -23.96 44.60
CA ASP A 5 -39.07 -23.19 44.66
C ASP A 5 -39.12 -22.25 43.44
N ARG A 6 -39.71 -21.04 43.54
CA ARG A 6 -39.00 -19.76 43.76
C ARG A 6 -37.52 -19.76 43.36
N ASN A 7 -37.15 -18.92 42.41
CA ASN A 7 -36.29 -17.73 42.58
C ASN A 7 -35.90 -17.24 41.16
N SER A 8 -36.49 -16.15 40.66
CA SER A 8 -35.98 -14.77 40.80
C SER A 8 -35.02 -14.40 39.67
N SER A 9 -35.51 -13.45 38.87
CA SER A 9 -34.80 -12.32 38.26
C SER A 9 -33.28 -12.36 38.30
N ASP A 10 -32.65 -12.35 37.12
CA ASP A 10 -31.61 -11.36 36.89
C ASP A 10 -31.53 -10.96 35.41
N SER A 11 -31.75 -9.67 35.19
CA SER A 11 -31.51 -8.96 33.94
C SER A 11 -30.02 -8.76 33.79
N ILE A 12 -29.39 -9.39 32.80
CA ILE A 12 -28.09 -8.94 32.31
C ILE A 12 -28.23 -8.65 30.82
N ILE A 13 -28.26 -7.36 30.54
CA ILE A 13 -27.97 -6.77 29.24
C ILE A 13 -26.53 -7.19 28.92
N ASP A 14 -26.35 -8.15 28.02
CA ASP A 14 -25.06 -8.37 27.37
C ASP A 14 -24.99 -7.41 26.20
N ASP A 15 -24.53 -6.18 26.49
CA ASP A 15 -24.10 -5.21 25.49
C ASP A 15 -22.91 -5.81 24.74
N GLY A 16 -23.23 -6.56 23.68
CA GLY A 16 -22.29 -7.08 22.70
C GLY A 16 -21.57 -5.94 21.99
N LEU A 17 -20.56 -5.39 22.65
CA LEU A 17 -19.59 -4.45 22.11
C LEU A 17 -18.90 -5.15 20.92
N PRO A 18 -19.02 -4.66 19.68
CA PRO A 18 -18.15 -5.16 18.63
C PRO A 18 -16.74 -4.70 18.99
N LEU A 19 -15.88 -5.66 19.34
CA LEU A 19 -14.45 -5.48 19.45
C LEU A 19 -13.96 -4.92 18.11
N ALA A 20 -13.76 -3.61 18.07
CA ALA A 20 -13.17 -2.90 16.96
C ALA A 20 -11.69 -3.30 16.86
N THR A 21 -11.43 -4.52 16.39
CA THR A 21 -10.15 -4.81 15.76
C THR A 21 -10.17 -4.09 14.43
N THR A 22 -9.65 -2.86 14.44
CA THR A 22 -9.40 -2.08 13.23
C THR A 22 -8.24 -2.76 12.51
N ALA A 23 -8.53 -3.90 11.89
CA ALA A 23 -7.75 -4.40 10.77
C ALA A 23 -7.97 -3.39 9.65
N GLY A 24 -7.07 -2.42 9.55
CA GLY A 24 -7.08 -1.41 8.50
C GLY A 24 -7.27 -2.11 7.16
N SER A 25 -8.42 -1.85 6.53
CA SER A 25 -8.86 -2.56 5.33
C SER A 25 -7.76 -2.50 4.28
N VAL A 26 -7.31 -3.67 3.85
CA VAL A 26 -6.10 -3.86 3.05
C VAL A 26 -6.26 -3.31 1.61
N ALA A 27 -7.49 -2.98 1.20
CA ALA A 27 -7.81 -2.22 -0.01
C ALA A 27 -7.23 -0.79 -0.02
N THR A 28 -6.82 -0.24 1.13
CA THR A 28 -6.26 1.12 1.24
C THR A 28 -4.80 1.23 0.80
N ILE A 29 -4.05 0.12 0.76
CA ILE A 29 -2.61 0.15 0.47
C ILE A 29 -2.37 0.51 -1.00
N ASP A 30 -3.21 0.03 -1.92
CA ASP A 30 -3.11 0.41 -3.33
C ASP A 30 -3.44 1.90 -3.54
N SER A 31 -4.29 2.48 -2.69
CA SER A 31 -4.58 3.92 -2.69
C SER A 31 -3.62 4.75 -1.82
N ALA A 32 -2.60 4.14 -1.19
CA ALA A 32 -1.63 4.80 -0.32
C ALA A 32 -0.18 4.67 -0.86
N PRO A 33 0.21 5.46 -1.88
CA PRO A 33 1.53 5.40 -2.51
C PRO A 33 2.71 5.46 -1.52
N SER A 34 2.58 6.25 -0.45
CA SER A 34 3.60 6.39 0.59
C SER A 34 3.81 5.11 1.42
N VAL A 35 2.75 4.34 1.66
CA VAL A 35 2.82 3.06 2.40
C VAL A 35 3.50 2.02 1.52
N ARG A 36 3.05 1.86 0.27
CA ARG A 36 3.68 0.95 -0.70
C ARG A 36 5.16 1.27 -0.88
N PHE A 37 5.51 2.55 -1.06
CA PHE A 37 6.90 3.01 -1.13
C PHE A 37 7.71 2.57 0.10
N SER A 38 7.19 2.79 1.30
CA SER A 38 7.87 2.44 2.55
C SER A 38 8.07 0.92 2.69
N MET A 39 7.11 0.11 2.25
CA MET A 39 7.22 -1.35 2.29
C MET A 39 8.31 -1.85 1.32
N VAL A 40 8.31 -1.35 0.07
CA VAL A 40 9.35 -1.66 -0.91
C VAL A 40 10.73 -1.23 -0.41
N ALA A 41 10.85 -0.02 0.15
CA ALA A 41 12.11 0.49 0.69
C ALA A 41 12.68 -0.42 1.79
N LYS A 42 11.81 -0.93 2.68
CA LYS A 42 12.20 -1.88 3.73
C LYS A 42 12.66 -3.22 3.15
N VAL A 43 11.97 -3.76 2.14
CA VAL A 43 12.34 -5.02 1.49
C VAL A 43 13.68 -4.89 0.78
N ILE A 44 13.87 -3.85 -0.03
CA ILE A 44 15.14 -3.57 -0.70
C ILE A 44 16.27 -3.37 0.31
N GLY A 45 16.02 -2.61 1.39
CA GLY A 45 16.99 -2.39 2.45
C GLY A 45 17.43 -3.67 3.14
N ARG A 46 16.49 -4.51 3.56
CA ARG A 46 16.79 -5.79 4.22
C ARG A 46 17.55 -6.72 3.29
N LEU A 47 17.05 -6.93 2.07
CA LEU A 47 17.67 -7.86 1.13
C LEU A 47 19.05 -7.37 0.69
N GLY A 48 19.18 -6.08 0.38
CA GLY A 48 20.45 -5.47 -0.02
C GLY A 48 21.53 -5.57 1.07
N SER A 49 21.17 -5.30 2.33
CA SER A 49 22.11 -5.46 3.45
C SER A 49 22.48 -6.92 3.70
N GLN A 50 21.54 -7.87 3.59
CA GLN A 50 21.80 -9.31 3.77
C GLN A 50 22.83 -9.87 2.78
N ILE A 51 22.87 -9.33 1.56
CA ILE A 51 23.78 -9.76 0.50
C ILE A 51 25.02 -8.85 0.36
N GLY A 52 25.25 -7.97 1.34
CA GLY A 52 26.50 -7.20 1.46
C GLY A 52 26.57 -5.87 0.69
N PHE A 53 25.46 -5.33 0.19
CA PHE A 53 25.45 -4.03 -0.49
C PHE A 53 25.20 -2.86 0.47
N THR A 54 25.78 -1.72 0.14
CA THR A 54 25.45 -0.44 0.79
C THR A 54 24.12 0.06 0.23
N VAL A 55 23.05 0.00 1.01
CA VAL A 55 21.73 0.47 0.57
C VAL A 55 21.58 1.98 0.82
N PRO A 56 21.13 2.77 -0.17
CA PRO A 56 20.82 4.18 0.04
C PRO A 56 19.63 4.38 0.97
N GLY A 57 19.61 5.52 1.67
CA GLY A 57 18.40 6.01 2.30
C GLY A 57 17.37 6.39 1.24
N PHE A 58 16.23 5.71 1.22
CA PHE A 58 15.13 6.05 0.31
C PHE A 58 14.28 7.20 0.87
N ARG A 59 13.95 8.18 0.03
CA ARG A 59 13.16 9.38 0.38
C ARG A 59 12.13 9.72 -0.71
N SER A 60 11.12 10.50 -0.34
CA SER A 60 10.10 11.01 -1.26
C SER A 60 9.48 12.29 -0.67
N PRO A 61 9.19 13.34 -1.46
CA PRO A 61 9.60 13.54 -2.86
C PRO A 61 11.07 14.02 -2.97
N PRO A 62 11.63 14.13 -4.18
CA PRO A 62 12.86 14.88 -4.41
C PRO A 62 12.66 16.35 -4.05
N ARG A 63 13.74 17.04 -3.64
CA ARG A 63 13.67 18.48 -3.29
C ARG A 63 13.33 19.37 -4.50
N SER A 64 13.75 18.96 -5.69
CA SER A 64 13.37 19.55 -6.97
C SER A 64 12.07 18.90 -7.45
N GLY A 65 10.95 19.63 -7.45
CA GLY A 65 9.62 19.07 -7.72
C GLY A 65 9.42 18.49 -9.13
N GLU A 66 10.27 18.84 -10.10
CA GLU A 66 10.11 18.43 -11.51
C GLU A 66 10.91 17.18 -11.90
N ILE A 67 11.79 16.68 -11.02
CA ILE A 67 12.66 15.55 -11.33
C ILE A 67 12.06 14.27 -10.72
N ASP A 68 12.10 13.18 -11.49
CA ASP A 68 11.58 11.88 -11.04
C ASP A 68 12.43 11.23 -9.95
N ARG A 69 13.76 11.36 -10.05
CA ARG A 69 14.71 10.79 -9.10
C ARG A 69 15.91 11.71 -8.92
N THR A 70 16.35 11.85 -7.68
CA THR A 70 17.65 12.44 -7.35
C THR A 70 18.49 11.46 -6.55
N LEU A 71 19.79 11.45 -6.81
CA LEU A 71 20.77 10.65 -6.09
C LEU A 71 21.80 11.58 -5.46
N ARG A 72 22.08 11.37 -4.18
CA ARG A 72 23.20 12.01 -3.48
C ARG A 72 24.09 10.93 -2.89
N LYS A 73 25.40 11.05 -3.08
CA LYS A 73 26.41 10.16 -2.50
C LYS A 73 27.53 11.00 -1.90
N ASP A 74 27.80 10.78 -0.62
CA ASP A 74 28.84 11.48 0.14
C ASP A 74 29.50 10.50 1.14
N ARG A 75 30.38 11.01 2.01
CA ARG A 75 31.09 10.18 3.00
C ARG A 75 30.18 9.59 4.07
N SER A 76 29.01 10.19 4.29
CA SER A 76 28.02 9.75 5.29
C SER A 76 27.04 8.72 4.73
N GLY A 77 27.08 8.46 3.42
CA GLY A 77 26.29 7.44 2.75
C GLY A 77 25.67 7.93 1.46
N SER A 78 24.59 7.28 1.06
CA SER A 78 23.85 7.66 -0.14
C SER A 78 22.36 7.80 0.12
N ILE A 79 21.72 8.68 -0.62
CA ILE A 79 20.28 8.93 -0.58
C ILE A 79 19.74 8.89 -2.01
N VAL A 80 18.62 8.18 -2.17
CA VAL A 80 17.85 8.16 -3.40
C VAL A 80 16.46 8.69 -3.06
N ALA A 81 16.14 9.87 -3.60
CA ALA A 81 14.80 10.44 -3.48
C ALA A 81 14.03 10.24 -4.78
N VAL A 82 12.79 9.76 -4.70
CA VAL A 82 11.95 9.43 -5.87
C VAL A 82 10.59 10.11 -5.77
N ARG A 83 10.03 10.47 -6.93
CA ARG A 83 8.69 11.01 -7.06
C ARG A 83 7.69 9.85 -7.12
N ILE A 84 6.78 9.79 -6.13
CA ILE A 84 5.78 8.71 -6.02
C ILE A 84 4.37 9.13 -6.46
N LYS A 85 4.13 10.43 -6.63
CA LYS A 85 2.85 10.98 -7.10
C LYS A 85 2.84 11.04 -8.62
N ASP A 86 1.70 10.75 -9.22
CA ASP A 86 1.47 10.82 -10.67
C ASP A 86 2.46 9.97 -11.49
N ARG A 87 2.96 8.88 -10.88
CA ARG A 87 3.88 7.93 -11.49
C ARG A 87 3.35 6.50 -11.36
N GLN A 88 3.66 5.69 -12.36
CA GLN A 88 3.51 4.24 -12.25
C GLN A 88 4.43 3.74 -11.13
N PHE A 89 3.90 2.89 -10.26
CA PHE A 89 4.65 2.46 -9.07
C PHE A 89 5.84 1.57 -9.45
N GLU A 90 5.74 0.85 -10.55
CA GLU A 90 6.81 0.08 -11.18
C GLU A 90 8.01 0.95 -11.56
N ALA A 91 7.76 2.17 -12.04
CA ALA A 91 8.82 3.13 -12.33
C ALA A 91 9.52 3.59 -11.05
N VAL A 92 8.77 3.77 -9.94
CA VAL A 92 9.34 4.09 -8.62
C VAL A 92 10.24 2.95 -8.14
N ILE A 93 9.79 1.69 -8.28
CA ILE A 93 10.58 0.50 -7.92
C ILE A 93 11.88 0.44 -8.74
N ALA A 94 11.77 0.61 -10.07
CA ALA A 94 12.94 0.66 -10.95
C ALA A 94 13.92 1.75 -10.52
N ASP A 95 13.39 2.92 -10.16
CA ASP A 95 14.20 4.06 -9.73
C ASP A 95 14.96 3.80 -8.43
N MET A 96 14.32 3.11 -7.48
CA MET A 96 14.95 2.70 -6.23
C MET A 96 16.05 1.66 -6.45
N ILE A 97 15.79 0.65 -7.29
CA ILE A 97 16.74 -0.42 -7.61
C ILE A 97 17.96 0.13 -8.34
N GLU A 98 17.76 0.99 -9.34
CA GLU A 98 18.87 1.59 -10.07
C GLU A 98 19.70 2.50 -9.15
N GLY A 99 19.05 3.13 -8.16
CA GLY A 99 19.74 3.83 -7.09
C GLY A 99 20.71 2.94 -6.30
N VAL A 100 20.33 1.69 -5.99
CA VAL A 100 21.24 0.73 -5.34
C VAL A 100 22.43 0.42 -6.25
N VAL A 101 22.18 0.14 -7.53
CA VAL A 101 23.23 -0.19 -8.52
C VAL A 101 24.24 0.95 -8.64
N VAL A 102 23.77 2.17 -8.90
CA VAL A 102 24.62 3.34 -9.08
C VAL A 102 25.39 3.68 -7.80
N CYS A 103 24.75 3.57 -6.63
CA CYS A 103 25.43 3.85 -5.36
C CYS A 103 26.56 2.85 -5.05
N ASN A 104 26.46 1.61 -5.51
CA ASN A 104 27.46 0.57 -5.26
C ASN A 104 28.50 0.44 -6.39
N GLY A 105 28.30 1.06 -7.56
CA GLY A 105 29.27 1.04 -8.67
C GLY A 105 29.55 -0.38 -9.19
N LEU A 106 28.49 -1.18 -9.34
CA LEU A 106 28.60 -2.61 -9.66
C LEU A 106 29.02 -2.84 -11.12
N SER A 107 29.63 -4.01 -11.40
CA SER A 107 29.87 -4.46 -12.78
C SER A 107 28.55 -4.69 -13.52
N THR A 108 28.60 -4.79 -14.85
CA THR A 108 27.43 -5.04 -15.69
C THR A 108 26.69 -6.32 -15.29
N GLU A 109 27.42 -7.43 -15.08
CA GLU A 109 26.85 -8.72 -14.72
C GLU A 109 26.16 -8.63 -13.36
N ARG A 110 26.89 -8.10 -12.36
CA ARG A 110 26.38 -8.01 -11.00
C ARG A 110 25.18 -7.05 -10.89
N SER A 111 25.17 -6.02 -11.73
CA SER A 111 24.03 -5.10 -11.86
C SER A 111 22.79 -5.82 -12.41
N GLY A 112 22.94 -6.71 -13.39
CA GLY A 112 21.84 -7.52 -13.92
C GLY A 112 21.26 -8.47 -12.86
N GLU A 113 22.13 -9.17 -12.14
CA GLU A 113 21.72 -10.09 -11.06
C GLU A 113 20.95 -9.37 -9.95
N ILE A 114 21.46 -8.22 -9.48
CA ILE A 114 20.82 -7.50 -8.38
C ILE A 114 19.50 -6.86 -8.81
N ARG A 115 19.40 -6.36 -10.06
CA ARG A 115 18.14 -5.84 -10.60
C ARG A 115 17.07 -6.92 -10.59
N ASN A 116 17.38 -8.10 -11.10
CA ASN A 116 16.46 -9.24 -11.13
C ASN A 116 16.02 -9.65 -9.72
N LEU A 117 16.98 -9.75 -8.79
CA LEU A 117 16.72 -10.15 -7.41
C LEU A 117 15.82 -9.14 -6.68
N LEU A 118 16.19 -7.86 -6.68
CA LEU A 118 15.44 -6.82 -5.99
C LEU A 118 14.07 -6.59 -6.63
N TRP A 119 13.97 -6.67 -7.97
CA TRP A 119 12.70 -6.54 -8.68
C TRP A 119 11.72 -7.63 -8.27
N ARG A 120 12.17 -8.89 -8.27
CA ARG A 120 11.34 -10.03 -7.83
C ARG A 120 10.84 -9.83 -6.41
N ALA A 121 11.72 -9.42 -5.48
CA ALA A 121 11.35 -9.18 -4.09
C ALA A 121 10.37 -8.01 -3.94
N ALA A 122 10.59 -6.90 -4.66
CA ALA A 122 9.70 -5.74 -4.64
C ALA A 122 8.31 -6.06 -5.19
N MET A 123 8.22 -6.89 -6.24
CA MET A 123 6.94 -7.32 -6.84
C MET A 123 6.12 -8.26 -5.96
N GLN A 124 6.70 -8.83 -4.90
CA GLN A 124 5.97 -9.64 -3.92
C GLN A 124 5.34 -8.77 -2.82
N VAL A 125 5.79 -7.52 -2.68
CA VAL A 125 5.22 -6.55 -1.73
C VAL A 125 3.77 -6.25 -2.12
N GLY A 126 2.82 -6.73 -1.32
CA GLY A 126 1.39 -6.54 -1.55
C GLY A 126 0.69 -7.67 -2.31
N LYS A 127 1.40 -8.70 -2.79
CA LYS A 127 0.76 -9.90 -3.39
C LYS A 127 0.22 -10.89 -2.36
N ASP A 128 0.64 -10.80 -1.11
CA ASP A 128 0.01 -11.49 0.04
C ASP A 128 -1.36 -10.87 0.43
N VAL A 129 -1.83 -9.91 -0.37
CA VAL A 129 -3.16 -9.34 -0.29
C VAL A 129 -3.81 -9.61 -1.64
N ALA A 130 -4.62 -10.66 -1.71
CA ALA A 130 -5.34 -11.03 -2.93
C ALA A 130 -6.15 -9.83 -3.46
N PRO A 131 -6.10 -9.50 -4.76
CA PRO A 131 -6.87 -8.40 -5.31
C PRO A 131 -8.30 -8.88 -5.57
N GLU A 132 -9.18 -8.71 -4.60
CA GLU A 132 -10.62 -8.80 -4.85
C GLU A 132 -11.09 -7.50 -5.53
N PHE A 133 -10.79 -7.35 -6.82
CA PHE A 133 -11.40 -6.28 -7.63
C PHE A 133 -12.90 -6.57 -7.82
N ARG A 134 -13.72 -6.29 -6.81
CA ARG A 134 -15.15 -6.04 -7.01
C ARG A 134 -15.31 -4.60 -7.47
N HIS A 135 -15.19 -4.42 -8.79
CA HIS A 135 -15.79 -3.31 -9.51
C HIS A 135 -17.28 -3.24 -9.13
N ARG A 136 -17.64 -2.40 -8.17
CA ARG A 136 -19.02 -1.92 -8.05
C ARG A 136 -19.17 -0.87 -9.13
N SER A 137 -19.60 -1.31 -10.32
CA SER A 137 -20.19 -0.42 -11.30
C SER A 137 -21.38 0.27 -10.64
N THR A 138 -21.21 1.54 -10.25
CA THR A 138 -22.33 2.38 -9.80
C THR A 138 -23.20 2.64 -11.03
N VAL A 139 -24.23 1.81 -11.22
CA VAL A 139 -25.29 2.11 -12.17
C VAL A 139 -26.10 3.26 -11.59
N VAL A 140 -26.00 4.43 -12.23
CA VAL A 140 -26.93 5.53 -12.02
C VAL A 140 -28.24 5.13 -12.69
N VAL A 141 -29.21 4.67 -11.91
CA VAL A 141 -30.59 4.51 -12.37
C VAL A 141 -31.22 5.90 -12.48
N HIS A 142 -31.25 6.44 -13.69
CA HIS A 142 -32.02 7.64 -13.99
C HIS A 142 -33.50 7.25 -14.07
N ARG A 143 -34.25 7.47 -12.99
CA ARG A 143 -35.72 7.31 -13.02
C ARG A 143 -36.31 8.55 -13.71
N LEU A 144 -36.80 8.38 -14.94
CA LEU A 144 -37.61 9.39 -15.61
C LEU A 144 -38.92 9.59 -14.84
N PRO A 145 -39.41 10.83 -14.68
CA PRO A 145 -40.72 11.07 -14.08
C PRO A 145 -41.79 10.59 -15.05
N VAL A 146 -42.71 9.76 -14.56
CA VAL A 146 -43.96 9.45 -15.25
C VAL A 146 -44.79 10.73 -15.19
N GLY A 147 -44.88 11.42 -16.33
CA GLY A 147 -45.93 12.42 -16.52
C GLY A 147 -47.17 11.64 -16.88
N ASP A 148 -48.23 11.81 -16.10
CA ASP A 148 -49.56 11.62 -16.66
C ASP A 148 -50.38 12.88 -16.43
N SER A 149 -51.02 13.27 -17.53
CA SER A 149 -51.76 14.50 -17.69
C SER A 149 -53.20 14.31 -17.23
N ALA A 150 -53.82 15.44 -16.91
CA ALA A 150 -55.27 15.71 -17.00
C ALA A 150 -56.20 15.15 -15.90
N GLU A 151 -56.79 16.08 -15.14
CA GLU A 151 -58.22 16.51 -15.21
C GLU A 151 -58.30 17.81 -14.38
N ALA A 152 -58.59 19.01 -14.90
CA ALA A 152 -59.79 19.51 -15.59
C ALA A 152 -61.04 19.55 -14.70
N ALA A 153 -61.34 20.77 -14.23
CA ALA A 153 -62.62 21.33 -13.76
C ALA A 153 -63.21 20.83 -12.43
#